data_AF-A0A9X1RVA6-F1
#
_entry.id   AF-A0A9X1RVA6-F1
#
_cell.length_a   1.000
_cell.length_b   1.000
_cell.length_c   1.000
_cell.angle_alpha   90.00
_cell.angle_beta   90.00
_cell.angle_gamma   90.00
#
_symmetry.space_group_name_H-M   'P 1'
#
loop_
_entity.id
_entity.type
_entity.pdbx_description
1 polymer ?
#
loop_
_entity_poly.entity_id
_entity_poly.type
_entity_poly.pdbx_seq_one_letter_code
_entity_poly.pdbx_strand_id
1 'polypeptide(L)'
;MANILDIFRTQTGKKLLERSREITELDVGTVQQAFIFTLPALLTIYEKKEFTFNEQPKDLIKFIENENLVDFGKEKTELLLESSEKKIILDFSQILEINKVNFEMILHISAAVIAIIISEIRENKNAEARDISKTLCGLDTKYNEDFVKVLIKNPDDANIIDSREEIALNKNWDDNDPSILGGYAGGR
;
A
#
# COMPACT_ATOMS: atom_id res chain seq x y z
N MET A 1 -13.15 -7.85 -2.55
CA MET A 1 -12.33 -7.21 -3.60
C MET A 1 -11.50 -6.17 -2.90
N ALA A 2 -10.18 -6.33 -2.94
CA ALA A 2 -9.29 -5.40 -2.26
C ALA A 2 -9.15 -4.12 -3.08
N ASN A 3 -8.92 -2.98 -2.42
CA ASN A 3 -8.62 -1.70 -3.04
C ASN A 3 -7.54 -0.96 -2.25
N ILE A 4 -6.98 0.11 -2.81
CA ILE A 4 -5.87 0.85 -2.20
C ILE A 4 -6.15 1.34 -0.77
N LEU A 5 -7.42 1.64 -0.44
CA LEU A 5 -7.80 2.13 0.89
C LEU A 5 -7.83 1.01 1.94
N ASP A 6 -7.81 -0.26 1.53
CA ASP A 6 -7.65 -1.39 2.46
C ASP A 6 -6.30 -1.35 3.18
N ILE A 7 -5.31 -0.57 2.70
CA ILE A 7 -4.06 -0.30 3.43
C ILE A 7 -4.34 0.18 4.86
N PHE A 8 -5.35 1.03 5.06
CA PHE A 8 -5.67 1.61 6.38
C PHE A 8 -6.27 0.60 7.37
N ARG A 9 -6.60 -0.61 6.91
CA ARG A 9 -7.05 -1.71 7.76
C ARG A 9 -5.91 -2.58 8.27
N THR A 10 -4.67 -2.28 7.87
CA THR A 10 -3.47 -3.09 8.16
C THR A 10 -2.49 -2.35 9.09
N GLN A 11 -1.52 -3.09 9.65
CA GLN A 11 -0.43 -2.49 10.42
C GLN A 11 0.44 -1.56 9.56
N THR A 12 0.66 -1.92 8.30
CA THR A 12 1.36 -1.07 7.33
C THR A 12 0.68 0.28 7.14
N GLY A 13 -0.67 0.29 7.10
CA GLY A 13 -1.44 1.54 7.06
C GLY A 13 -1.28 2.38 8.33
N LYS A 14 -1.24 1.76 9.51
CA LYS A 14 -0.99 2.49 10.76
C LYS A 14 0.40 3.13 10.76
N LYS A 15 1.44 2.38 10.39
CA LYS A 15 2.81 2.90 10.25
C LYS A 15 2.89 4.04 9.24
N LEU A 16 2.22 3.91 8.09
CA LEU A 16 2.14 4.96 7.08
C LEU A 16 1.52 6.24 7.63
N LEU A 17 0.40 6.11 8.36
CA LEU A 17 -0.29 7.25 8.96
C LEU A 17 0.56 7.92 10.03
N GLU A 18 1.19 7.15 10.93
CA GLU A 18 2.08 7.66 11.97
C GLU A 18 3.29 8.38 11.38
N ARG A 19 3.93 7.78 10.36
CA ARG A 19 5.07 8.39 9.68
C ARG A 19 4.68 9.67 8.95
N SER A 20 3.53 9.66 8.28
CA SER A 20 3.04 10.83 7.55
C SER A 20 2.64 11.96 8.52
N ARG A 21 2.10 11.61 9.69
CA ARG A 21 1.84 12.55 10.80
C ARG A 21 3.13 13.23 11.27
N GLU A 22 4.20 12.46 11.47
CA GLU A 22 5.51 13.01 11.86
C GLU A 22 6.10 13.96 10.82
N ILE A 23 5.95 13.64 9.53
CA ILE A 23 6.50 14.44 8.43
C ILE A 23 5.70 15.74 8.22
N THR A 24 4.38 15.69 8.37
CA THR A 24 3.48 16.80 8.00
C THR A 24 3.02 17.64 9.19
N GLU A 25 3.29 17.19 10.42
CA GLU A 25 2.84 17.78 11.67
C GLU A 25 1.30 17.93 11.80
N LEU A 26 0.55 17.20 10.97
CA LEU A 26 -0.91 17.14 11.01
C LEU A 26 -1.39 16.05 11.97
N ASP A 27 -2.66 16.05 12.36
CA ASP A 27 -3.23 14.94 13.10
C ASP A 27 -3.50 13.73 12.18
N VAL A 28 -3.54 12.53 12.78
CA VAL A 28 -3.75 11.27 12.05
C VAL A 28 -5.05 11.26 11.24
N GLY A 29 -6.12 11.89 11.76
CA GLY A 29 -7.42 11.93 11.10
C GLY A 29 -7.35 12.76 9.81
N THR A 30 -6.75 13.94 9.88
CA THR A 30 -6.54 14.83 8.73
C THR A 30 -5.63 14.20 7.68
N VAL A 31 -4.55 13.54 8.10
CA VAL A 31 -3.66 12.79 7.21
C VAL A 31 -4.43 11.67 6.50
N GLN A 32 -5.23 10.91 7.24
CA GLN A 32 -6.04 9.83 6.66
C GLN A 32 -7.09 10.36 5.67
N GLN A 33 -7.76 11.47 6.00
CA GLN A 33 -8.71 12.11 5.10
C GLN A 33 -8.06 12.56 3.78
N ALA A 34 -6.88 13.16 3.87
CA ALA A 34 -6.10 13.53 2.69
C ALA A 34 -5.75 12.30 1.85
N PHE A 35 -5.30 11.21 2.47
CA PHE A 35 -5.00 9.97 1.76
C PHE A 35 -6.21 9.32 1.07
N ILE A 36 -7.39 9.37 1.72
CA ILE A 36 -8.64 8.86 1.13
C ILE A 36 -8.93 9.57 -0.20
N PHE A 37 -8.49 10.82 -0.35
CA PHE A 37 -8.61 11.57 -1.59
C PHE A 37 -7.44 11.33 -2.55
N THR A 38 -6.19 11.47 -2.07
CA THR A 38 -5.01 11.47 -2.95
C THR A 38 -4.71 10.10 -3.54
N LEU A 39 -4.86 9.01 -2.80
CA LEU A 39 -4.55 7.66 -3.29
C LEU A 39 -5.43 7.27 -4.50
N PRO A 40 -6.78 7.36 -4.42
CA PRO A 40 -7.62 7.07 -5.59
C PRO A 40 -7.42 8.05 -6.74
N ALA A 41 -7.18 9.33 -6.46
CA ALA A 41 -6.95 10.35 -7.49
C ALA A 41 -5.70 10.01 -8.32
N LEU A 42 -4.59 9.69 -7.65
CA LEU A 42 -3.36 9.31 -8.32
C LEU A 42 -3.51 7.99 -9.08
N LEU A 43 -4.17 6.98 -8.50
CA LEU A 43 -4.40 5.71 -9.19
C LEU A 43 -5.23 5.85 -10.46
N THR A 44 -6.22 6.74 -10.45
CA THR A 44 -7.03 7.03 -11.64
C THR A 44 -6.17 7.62 -12.77
N ILE A 45 -5.13 8.38 -12.42
CA ILE A 45 -4.18 8.94 -13.40
C ILE A 45 -3.20 7.86 -13.87
N TYR A 46 -2.75 6.99 -12.97
CA TYR A 46 -1.95 5.80 -13.30
C TYR A 46 -2.65 4.84 -14.26
N GLU A 47 -3.97 4.68 -14.19
CA GLU A 47 -4.70 3.81 -15.13
C GLU A 47 -4.70 4.39 -16.56
N LYS A 48 -4.73 5.71 -16.69
CA LYS A 48 -4.82 6.40 -17.98
C LYS A 48 -3.50 6.54 -18.72
N LYS A 49 -2.38 6.47 -18.01
CA LYS A 49 -1.03 6.70 -18.55
C LYS A 49 -0.20 5.43 -18.38
N GLU A 50 0.48 4.98 -19.45
CA GLU A 50 1.42 3.86 -19.35
C GLU A 50 2.71 4.32 -18.66
N PHE A 51 3.05 3.69 -17.53
CA PHE A 51 4.27 4.00 -16.80
C PHE A 51 5.20 2.80 -16.72
N THR A 52 6.44 3.03 -17.12
CA THR A 52 7.57 2.15 -16.85
C THR A 52 8.26 2.63 -15.59
N PHE A 53 8.08 1.87 -14.50
CA PHE A 53 8.90 2.06 -13.32
C PHE A 53 10.26 1.41 -13.54
N ASN A 54 11.32 2.21 -13.51
CA ASN A 54 12.70 1.74 -13.31
C ASN A 54 12.85 1.18 -11.89
N GLU A 55 13.98 0.51 -11.59
CA GLU A 55 14.27 -0.11 -10.28
C GLU A 55 13.76 0.73 -9.10
N GLN A 56 12.83 0.15 -8.34
CA GLN A 56 12.22 0.78 -7.17
C GLN A 56 12.56 0.00 -5.90
N PRO A 57 12.47 0.63 -4.72
CA PRO A 57 12.50 -0.05 -3.44
C PRO A 57 11.47 -1.19 -3.42
N LYS A 58 11.85 -2.36 -2.88
CA LYS A 58 11.13 -3.64 -3.03
C LYS A 58 10.44 -4.13 -1.75
N ASP A 59 10.19 -3.22 -0.83
CA ASP A 59 9.62 -3.52 0.48
C ASP A 59 8.93 -2.27 1.01
N LEU A 60 7.59 -2.24 0.90
CA LEU A 60 6.77 -1.12 1.35
C LEU A 60 7.01 -0.77 2.81
N ILE A 61 7.13 -1.76 3.69
CA ILE A 61 7.24 -1.53 5.15
C ILE A 61 8.59 -0.92 5.47
N LYS A 62 9.68 -1.51 4.97
CA LYS A 62 11.02 -0.94 5.18
C LYS A 62 11.15 0.46 4.60
N PHE A 63 10.50 0.71 3.46
CA PHE A 63 10.52 2.03 2.84
C PHE A 63 9.80 3.07 3.69
N ILE A 64 8.62 2.74 4.25
CA ILE A 64 7.90 3.62 5.18
C ILE A 64 8.75 3.95 6.41
N GLU A 65 9.48 2.97 6.94
CA GLU A 65 10.25 3.13 8.18
C GLU A 65 11.56 3.92 7.99
N ASN A 66 12.29 3.66 6.90
CA ASN A 66 13.70 4.05 6.82
C ASN A 66 14.00 5.10 5.74
N GLU A 67 13.12 5.30 4.77
CA GLU A 67 13.41 6.09 3.58
C GLU A 67 12.69 7.44 3.58
N ASN A 68 13.15 8.35 2.71
CA ASN A 68 12.53 9.65 2.53
C ASN A 68 11.32 9.56 1.57
N LEU A 69 10.15 9.35 2.16
CA LEU A 69 8.87 9.23 1.44
C LEU A 69 8.57 10.43 0.54
N VAL A 70 8.89 11.64 1.01
CA VAL A 70 8.51 12.89 0.32
C VAL A 70 9.36 13.11 -0.92
N ASP A 71 10.68 12.97 -0.81
CA ASP A 71 11.58 13.22 -1.94
C ASP A 71 11.41 12.19 -3.06
N PHE A 72 11.30 10.90 -2.69
CA PHE A 72 10.98 9.86 -3.67
C PHE A 72 9.60 10.08 -4.29
N GLY A 73 8.62 10.40 -3.45
CA GLY A 73 7.26 10.71 -3.88
C GLY A 73 7.16 11.91 -4.81
N LYS A 74 8.00 12.92 -4.60
CA LYS A 74 8.08 14.12 -5.44
C LYS A 74 8.51 13.78 -6.85
N GLU A 75 9.58 13.00 -7.00
CA GLU A 75 10.03 12.50 -8.31
C GLU A 75 8.90 11.75 -9.03
N LYS A 76 8.19 10.86 -8.32
CA LYS A 76 7.07 10.11 -8.92
C LYS A 76 5.89 11.00 -9.28
N THR A 77 5.60 12.01 -8.46
CA THR A 77 4.53 12.98 -8.71
C THR A 77 4.83 13.82 -9.94
N GLU A 78 6.07 14.26 -10.12
CA GLU A 78 6.51 15.06 -11.27
C GLU A 78 6.52 14.25 -12.58
N LEU A 79 6.78 12.95 -12.51
CA LEU A 79 6.65 12.03 -13.65
C LEU A 79 5.19 11.72 -14.00
N LEU A 80 4.31 11.67 -12.99
CA LEU A 80 2.92 11.24 -13.13
C LEU A 80 1.98 12.37 -13.55
N LEU A 81 2.13 13.54 -12.92
CA LEU A 81 1.20 14.66 -13.04
C LEU A 81 1.78 15.78 -13.90
N GLU A 82 1.00 16.24 -14.87
CA GLU A 82 1.28 17.51 -15.52
C GLU A 82 1.03 18.67 -14.54
N SER A 83 1.67 19.83 -14.77
CA SER A 83 1.53 21.01 -13.91
C SER A 83 0.06 21.46 -13.72
N SER A 84 -0.78 21.27 -14.76
CA SER A 84 -2.22 21.54 -14.72
C SER A 84 -2.97 20.58 -13.80
N GLU A 85 -2.70 19.27 -13.92
CA GLU A 85 -3.28 18.21 -13.09
C GLU A 85 -2.87 18.37 -11.62
N LYS A 86 -1.58 18.62 -11.38
CA LYS A 86 -1.03 18.87 -10.04
C LYS A 86 -1.73 20.06 -9.38
N LYS A 87 -1.92 21.16 -10.12
CA LYS A 87 -2.62 22.34 -9.58
C LYS A 87 -4.06 22.01 -9.16
N ILE A 88 -4.81 21.31 -10.00
CA ILE A 88 -6.20 20.91 -9.71
C ILE A 88 -6.25 20.08 -8.44
N ILE A 89 -5.39 19.06 -8.31
CA ILE A 89 -5.34 18.20 -7.12
C ILE A 89 -4.99 19.04 -5.89
N LEU A 90 -3.97 19.90 -5.97
CA LEU A 90 -3.55 20.71 -4.83
C LEU A 90 -4.60 21.74 -4.39
N ASP A 91 -5.49 22.18 -5.28
CA ASP A 91 -6.56 23.11 -4.91
C ASP A 91 -7.63 22.43 -4.03
N PHE A 92 -7.71 21.10 -3.98
CA PHE A 92 -8.53 20.37 -2.99
C PHE A 92 -8.06 20.54 -1.55
N SER A 93 -6.82 21.01 -1.33
CA SER A 93 -6.35 21.38 0.02
C SER A 93 -7.28 22.39 0.70
N GLN A 94 -7.92 23.28 -0.07
CA GLN A 94 -8.88 24.25 0.45
C GLN A 94 -10.18 23.61 0.94
N ILE A 95 -10.63 22.54 0.28
CA ILE A 95 -11.85 21.81 0.63
C ILE A 95 -11.63 20.97 1.90
N LEU A 96 -10.44 20.40 2.03
CA LEU A 96 -10.06 19.60 3.19
C LEU A 96 -9.57 20.45 4.37
N GLU A 97 -9.50 21.78 4.20
CA GLU A 97 -8.99 22.72 5.20
C GLU A 97 -7.53 22.41 5.64
N ILE A 98 -6.72 21.87 4.73
CA ILE A 98 -5.32 21.51 4.96
C ILE A 98 -4.41 22.56 4.34
N ASN A 99 -3.31 22.89 5.03
CA ASN A 99 -2.27 23.74 4.44
C ASN A 99 -1.76 23.11 3.13
N LYS A 100 -1.68 23.92 2.06
CA LYS A 100 -1.28 23.48 0.71
C LYS A 100 0.08 22.75 0.70
N VAL A 101 1.05 23.20 1.51
CA VAL A 101 2.38 22.58 1.63
C VAL A 101 2.25 21.17 2.23
N ASN A 102 1.50 21.02 3.32
CA ASN A 102 1.33 19.73 3.98
C ASN A 102 0.51 18.77 3.09
N PHE A 103 -0.49 19.30 2.38
CA PHE A 103 -1.26 18.52 1.42
C PHE A 103 -0.40 18.06 0.22
N GLU A 104 0.51 18.91 -0.25
CA GLU A 104 1.49 18.55 -1.28
C GLU A 104 2.45 17.45 -0.81
N MET A 105 2.90 17.50 0.44
CA MET A 105 3.68 16.41 1.04
C MET A 105 2.90 15.09 1.06
N ILE A 106 1.62 15.12 1.45
CA ILE A 106 0.77 13.91 1.45
C ILE A 106 0.56 13.39 0.02
N LEU A 107 0.41 14.28 -0.95
CA LEU A 107 0.33 13.90 -2.37
C LEU A 107 1.60 13.16 -2.81
N HIS A 108 2.78 13.66 -2.44
CA HIS A 108 4.06 13.00 -2.71
C HIS A 108 4.15 11.64 -2.03
N ILE A 109 3.84 11.54 -0.74
CA ILE A 109 3.84 10.26 -0.01
C ILE A 109 2.88 9.27 -0.67
N SER A 110 1.71 9.72 -1.13
CA SER A 110 0.74 8.88 -1.83
C SER A 110 1.32 8.31 -3.13
N ALA A 111 2.02 9.15 -3.91
CA ALA A 111 2.67 8.71 -5.13
C ALA A 111 3.78 7.68 -4.85
N ALA A 112 4.57 7.88 -3.80
CA ALA A 112 5.59 6.94 -3.37
C ALA A 112 5.01 5.56 -3.03
N VAL A 113 3.96 5.54 -2.19
CA VAL A 113 3.30 4.30 -1.74
C VAL A 113 2.72 3.52 -2.92
N ILE A 114 2.01 4.19 -3.83
CA ILE A 114 1.43 3.54 -5.03
C ILE A 114 2.54 2.94 -5.89
N ALA A 115 3.61 3.70 -6.15
CA ALA A 115 4.70 3.25 -6.99
C ALA A 115 5.35 1.97 -6.44
N ILE A 116 5.63 1.93 -5.13
CA ILE A 116 6.25 0.77 -4.48
C ILE A 116 5.34 -0.44 -4.49
N ILE A 117 4.04 -0.27 -4.18
CA ILE A 117 3.07 -1.38 -4.24
C ILE A 117 3.05 -1.98 -5.65
N ILE A 118 2.97 -1.14 -6.68
CA ILE A 118 2.94 -1.62 -8.07
C ILE A 118 4.25 -2.32 -8.43
N SER A 119 5.40 -1.75 -8.07
CA SER A 119 6.70 -2.35 -8.34
C SER A 119 6.88 -3.70 -7.66
N GLU A 120 6.45 -3.84 -6.42
CA GLU A 120 6.56 -5.06 -5.65
C GLU A 120 5.68 -6.19 -6.22
N ILE A 121 4.44 -5.88 -6.62
CA ILE A 121 3.55 -6.86 -7.26
C ILE A 121 4.07 -7.24 -8.66
N ARG A 122 4.58 -6.27 -9.41
CA ARG A 122 5.11 -6.49 -10.77
C ARG A 122 6.27 -7.47 -10.79
N GLU A 123 7.20 -7.35 -9.86
CA GLU A 123 8.39 -8.22 -9.81
C GLU A 123 8.04 -9.66 -9.44
N ASN A 124 7.09 -9.87 -8.54
CA ASN A 124 6.68 -11.21 -8.12
C ASN A 124 6.02 -12.04 -9.25
N LYS A 125 5.47 -11.39 -10.28
CA LYS A 125 4.61 -12.04 -11.29
C LYS A 125 4.89 -11.67 -12.75
N ASN A 126 5.86 -10.81 -13.04
CA ASN A 126 6.02 -10.17 -14.36
C ASN A 126 4.70 -9.52 -14.85
N ALA A 127 3.97 -8.94 -13.90
CA ALA A 127 2.63 -8.39 -14.14
C ALA A 127 2.69 -7.02 -14.84
N GLU A 128 1.69 -6.74 -15.67
CA GLU A 128 1.53 -5.40 -16.26
C GLU A 128 1.04 -4.41 -15.19
N ALA A 129 1.71 -3.25 -15.12
CA ALA A 129 1.38 -2.19 -14.15
C ALA A 129 -0.09 -1.76 -14.23
N ARG A 130 -0.69 -1.82 -15.44
CA ARG A 130 -2.09 -1.47 -15.67
C ARG A 130 -3.06 -2.42 -14.98
N ASP A 131 -2.82 -3.72 -15.06
CA ASP A 131 -3.68 -4.72 -14.40
C ASP A 131 -3.56 -4.63 -12.87
N ILE A 132 -2.37 -4.31 -12.37
CA ILE A 132 -2.16 -4.03 -10.94
C ILE A 132 -2.94 -2.78 -10.53
N SER A 133 -2.83 -1.68 -11.29
CA SER A 133 -3.59 -0.46 -11.03
C SER A 133 -5.09 -0.69 -11.02
N LYS A 134 -5.63 -1.51 -11.94
CA LYS A 134 -7.05 -1.89 -11.95
C LYS A 134 -7.44 -2.65 -10.69
N THR A 135 -6.56 -3.54 -10.20
CA THR A 135 -6.79 -4.24 -8.93
C THR A 135 -6.81 -3.25 -7.75
N LEU A 136 -5.85 -2.33 -7.68
CA LEU A 136 -5.79 -1.30 -6.63
C LEU A 136 -7.00 -0.34 -6.67
N CYS A 137 -7.56 -0.08 -7.85
CA CYS A 137 -8.82 0.66 -8.02
C CYS A 137 -10.09 -0.16 -7.67
N GLY A 138 -9.96 -1.46 -7.37
CA GLY A 138 -11.11 -2.33 -7.18
C GLY A 138 -11.92 -2.59 -8.46
N LEU A 139 -11.27 -2.55 -9.63
CA LEU A 139 -11.86 -2.88 -10.93
C LEU A 139 -11.52 -4.31 -11.40
N ASP A 140 -10.47 -4.91 -10.85
CA ASP A 140 -10.06 -6.30 -11.10
C ASP A 140 -9.71 -7.01 -9.78
N THR A 141 -9.73 -8.34 -9.79
CA THR A 141 -9.38 -9.20 -8.65
C THR A 141 -8.08 -9.97 -8.86
N LYS A 142 -7.49 -9.91 -10.06
CA LYS A 142 -6.34 -10.70 -10.51
C LYS A 142 -5.15 -10.71 -9.53
N TYR A 143 -4.84 -9.57 -8.90
CA TYR A 143 -3.70 -9.44 -7.97
C TYR A 143 -4.11 -9.13 -6.53
N ASN A 144 -5.35 -9.46 -6.12
CA ASN A 144 -5.82 -9.18 -4.76
C ASN A 144 -4.93 -9.83 -3.71
N GLU A 145 -4.55 -11.10 -3.90
CA GLU A 145 -3.71 -11.83 -2.95
C GLU A 145 -2.30 -11.23 -2.87
N ASP A 146 -1.72 -10.84 -4.01
CA ASP A 146 -0.39 -10.25 -4.05
C ASP A 146 -0.39 -8.87 -3.37
N PHE A 147 -1.44 -8.07 -3.59
CA PHE A 147 -1.63 -6.80 -2.89
C PHE A 147 -1.76 -7.01 -1.37
N VAL A 148 -2.59 -7.97 -0.93
CA VAL A 148 -2.72 -8.28 0.50
C VAL A 148 -1.37 -8.73 1.10
N LYS A 149 -0.61 -9.56 0.38
CA LYS A 149 0.74 -9.98 0.81
C LYS A 149 1.69 -8.80 0.99
N VAL A 150 1.70 -7.85 0.07
CA VAL A 150 2.52 -6.61 0.17
C VAL A 150 2.16 -5.83 1.44
N LEU A 151 0.87 -5.78 1.80
CA LEU A 151 0.40 -5.06 2.98
C LEU A 151 0.71 -5.75 4.31
N ILE A 152 0.84 -7.08 4.33
CA ILE A 152 0.97 -7.91 5.54
C ILE A 152 2.35 -8.56 5.65
N LYS A 153 3.36 -8.17 4.84
CA LYS A 153 4.73 -8.70 4.94
C LYS A 153 5.24 -8.60 6.39
N ASN A 154 5.19 -9.70 7.14
CA ASN A 154 5.59 -9.73 8.53
C ASN A 154 7.08 -10.09 8.64
N PRO A 155 7.94 -9.17 9.12
CA PRO A 155 9.09 -9.56 9.91
C PRO A 155 8.61 -9.72 11.36
N ASP A 156 8.25 -10.96 11.74
CA ASP A 156 8.11 -11.41 13.14
C ASP A 156 7.22 -10.59 14.11
N ASP A 157 5.89 -10.70 14.01
CA ASP A 157 4.98 -10.29 15.11
C ASP A 157 4.00 -11.42 15.47
N ALA A 158 4.16 -11.98 16.67
CA ALA A 158 3.36 -13.10 17.20
C ALA A 158 1.94 -12.70 17.65
N ASN A 159 1.55 -11.42 17.50
CA ASN A 159 0.26 -10.89 17.95
C ASN A 159 -0.73 -10.55 16.84
N ILE A 160 -0.45 -10.92 15.59
CA ILE A 160 -1.40 -10.74 14.49
C ILE A 160 -2.21 -12.02 14.34
N ILE A 161 -3.50 -11.94 14.66
CA ILE A 161 -4.45 -12.99 14.31
C ILE A 161 -4.49 -13.03 12.78
N ASP A 162 -4.00 -14.12 12.19
CA ASP A 162 -4.12 -14.41 10.76
C ASP A 162 -5.52 -14.02 10.28
N SER A 163 -5.57 -13.14 9.28
CA SER A 163 -6.84 -12.81 8.64
C SER A 163 -7.45 -14.12 8.10
N ARG A 164 -8.79 -14.23 8.07
CA ARG A 164 -9.47 -15.46 7.58
C ARG A 164 -9.02 -15.81 6.16
N GLU A 165 -8.60 -14.80 5.39
CA GLU A 165 -8.02 -14.88 4.06
C GLU A 165 -6.63 -15.53 4.06
N GLU A 166 -5.78 -15.24 5.04
CA GLU A 166 -4.44 -15.82 5.22
C GLU A 166 -4.51 -17.30 5.65
N ILE A 167 -5.46 -17.65 6.52
CA ILE A 167 -5.77 -19.04 6.90
C ILE A 167 -6.29 -19.86 5.71
N ALA A 168 -7.06 -19.24 4.81
CA ALA A 168 -7.57 -19.91 3.62
C ALA A 168 -6.46 -20.16 2.56
N LEU A 169 -5.47 -19.26 2.50
CA LEU A 169 -4.37 -19.32 1.52
C LEU A 169 -3.21 -20.21 1.97
N ASN A 170 -3.06 -20.48 3.27
CA ASN A 170 -2.01 -21.36 3.79
C ASN A 170 -2.34 -22.87 3.72
N LYS A 171 -3.30 -23.27 2.88
CA LYS A 171 -3.64 -24.67 2.63
C LYS A 171 -2.87 -25.26 1.44
N ASN A 172 -1.55 -25.09 1.44
CA ASN A 172 -0.69 -26.11 0.85
C ASN A 172 -0.30 -27.05 1.99
N TRP A 173 -1.12 -28.08 2.18
CA TRP A 173 -0.69 -29.25 2.94
C TRP A 173 0.51 -29.85 2.19
N ASP A 174 1.70 -29.55 2.70
CA ASP A 174 2.86 -30.40 2.44
C ASP A 174 2.59 -31.71 3.18
N ASP A 175 2.37 -32.79 2.42
CA ASP A 175 1.93 -34.11 2.88
C ASP A 175 2.98 -34.85 3.74
N ASN A 176 3.92 -34.17 4.40
CA ASN A 176 5.04 -34.82 5.08
C ASN A 176 5.42 -34.28 6.46
N ASP A 177 4.63 -33.40 7.10
CA ASP A 177 4.90 -33.03 8.49
C ASP A 177 4.11 -33.91 9.49
N PRO A 178 4.79 -34.65 10.38
CA PRO A 178 4.14 -35.54 11.33
C PRO A 178 3.36 -34.73 12.37
N SER A 179 2.08 -35.07 12.51
CA SER A 179 1.12 -34.45 13.43
C SER A 179 1.68 -34.26 14.85
N ILE A 180 1.77 -33.00 15.29
CA ILE A 180 2.28 -32.55 16.61
C ILE A 180 1.15 -32.49 17.67
N LEU A 181 -0.01 -33.13 17.48
CA LEU A 181 -1.05 -33.11 18.53
C LEU A 181 -1.84 -34.43 18.67
N GLY A 182 -1.49 -35.17 19.73
CA GLY A 182 -2.50 -35.64 20.67
C GLY A 182 -3.08 -37.04 20.46
N GLY A 183 -2.27 -38.07 20.71
CA GLY A 183 -2.73 -39.46 20.85
C GLY A 183 -2.15 -40.13 22.10
N TYR A 184 -2.35 -39.54 23.28
CA TYR A 184 -2.06 -40.17 24.56
C TYR A 184 -3.10 -41.29 24.79
N ALA A 185 -2.75 -42.52 24.43
CA ALA A 185 -3.50 -43.71 24.83
C ALA A 185 -2.52 -44.69 25.50
N GLY A 186 -2.24 -44.42 26.78
CA GLY A 186 -1.52 -45.31 27.68
C GLY A 186 -2.32 -45.54 28.95
N GLY A 187 -2.71 -46.80 29.17
CA GLY A 187 -2.84 -47.40 30.50
C GLY A 187 -4.20 -47.34 31.21
N ARG A 188 -5.06 -48.34 30.97
CA ARG A 188 -5.24 -49.50 31.87
C ARG A 188 -6.08 -50.58 31.20
#